data_AF-A0A3N1PKU5-F1
#
_entry.id   AF-A0A3N1PKU5-F1
#
_cell.length_a   1.000
_cell.length_b   1.000
_cell.length_c   1.000
_cell.angle_alpha   90.00
_cell.angle_beta   90.00
_cell.angle_gamma   90.00
#
_symmetry.space_group_name_H-M   'P 1'
#
loop_
_entity.id
_entity.type
_entity.pdbx_description
1 polymer ?
#
loop_
_entity_poly.entity_id
_entity_poly.type
_entity_poly.pdbx_seq_one_letter_code
_entity_poly.pdbx_strand_id
1 'polypeptide(L)'
;MTLLKDLLASDIKGDAKSLNLQLEDTRQRLAQLQDQAPHWQARLDTIASDHAQCQQAAVEQEAALRAVLAKGDMEAAQRGAELLANLENQLLLIASRRQAIEEEQRLYRQLERQLVDLRRQLSLVSAARELARMQHTLDPLLKRQGTSTKAALKAIRQREARTDAEAKVPAPSSAATVLARLKGLPDE
;
A
#
# COMPACT_ATOMS: atom_id res chain seq x y z
N MET A 1 2.99 14.57 14.70
CA MET A 1 3.48 14.67 16.10
C MET A 1 2.47 14.19 17.15
N THR A 2 1.26 13.75 16.76
CA THR A 2 0.19 13.30 17.68
C THR A 2 0.31 11.82 18.03
N LEU A 3 0.45 10.94 17.03
CA LEU A 3 0.52 9.47 17.22
C LEU A 3 1.61 9.00 18.20
N LEU A 4 2.79 9.62 18.18
CA LEU A 4 3.91 9.27 19.06
C LEU A 4 3.68 9.70 20.52
N LYS A 5 2.96 10.80 20.74
CA LYS A 5 2.59 11.26 22.08
C LYS A 5 1.49 10.40 22.68
N ASP A 6 0.51 10.01 21.88
CA ASP A 6 -0.60 9.17 22.31
C ASP A 6 -0.11 7.75 22.65
N LEU A 7 0.81 7.19 21.85
CA LEU A 7 1.48 5.90 22.12
C LEU A 7 2.37 5.92 23.37
N LEU A 8 2.98 7.06 23.71
CA LEU A 8 3.76 7.23 24.93
C LEU A 8 2.89 7.41 26.18
N ALA A 9 1.63 7.84 26.01
CA ALA A 9 0.67 8.05 27.10
C ALA A 9 -0.14 6.78 27.43
N SER A 10 -0.38 5.91 26.45
CA SER A 10 -0.98 4.58 26.66
C SER A 10 0.03 3.61 27.27
N ASP A 11 -0.32 2.89 28.33
CA ASP A 11 0.50 1.83 28.92
C ASP A 11 0.94 0.80 27.85
N ILE A 12 2.18 0.95 27.36
CA ILE A 12 2.81 0.24 26.22
C ILE A 12 2.91 -1.30 26.41
N LYS A 13 2.38 -1.83 27.51
CA LYS A 13 2.45 -3.25 27.86
C LYS A 13 1.51 -4.13 27.00
N GLY A 14 0.46 -3.55 26.39
CA GLY A 14 -0.56 -4.28 25.61
C GLY A 14 -0.29 -4.45 24.10
N ASP A 15 0.36 -3.50 23.44
CA ASP A 15 0.19 -3.37 21.97
C ASP A 15 1.22 -4.12 21.11
N ALA A 16 2.45 -4.35 21.59
CA ALA A 16 3.45 -5.00 20.71
C ALA A 16 3.15 -6.49 20.47
N LYS A 17 2.52 -7.19 21.41
CA LYS A 17 2.18 -8.61 21.25
C LYS A 17 1.02 -8.78 20.26
N SER A 18 -0.02 -7.95 20.37
CA SER A 18 -1.14 -7.95 19.43
C SER A 18 -0.71 -7.52 18.03
N LEU A 19 0.14 -6.48 17.91
CA LEU A 19 0.70 -6.06 16.62
C LEU A 19 1.57 -7.15 15.97
N ASN A 20 2.38 -7.88 16.75
CA ASN A 20 3.15 -9.02 16.23
C ASN A 20 2.24 -10.13 15.71
N LEU A 21 1.19 -10.48 16.46
CA LEU A 21 0.25 -11.53 16.07
C LEU A 21 -0.52 -11.14 14.80
N GLN A 22 -0.97 -9.88 14.69
CA GLN A 22 -1.56 -9.35 13.47
C GLN A 22 -0.58 -9.37 12.30
N LEU A 23 0.68 -9.02 12.54
CA LEU A 23 1.71 -9.02 11.50
C LEU A 23 2.00 -10.44 11.00
N GLU A 24 2.04 -11.44 11.87
CA GLU A 24 2.17 -12.85 11.50
C GLU A 24 0.97 -13.36 10.71
N ASP A 25 -0.26 -13.07 11.15
CA ASP A 25 -1.49 -13.44 10.43
C ASP A 25 -1.54 -12.78 9.04
N THR A 26 -1.22 -11.48 8.95
CA THR A 26 -1.16 -10.75 7.67
C THR A 26 -0.12 -11.35 6.74
N ARG A 27 1.04 -11.76 7.26
CA ARG A 27 2.10 -12.45 6.48
C ARG A 27 1.64 -13.81 5.98
N GLN A 28 0.98 -14.60 6.82
CA GLN A 28 0.48 -15.92 6.44
C GLN A 28 -0.57 -15.82 5.33
N ARG A 29 -1.53 -14.90 5.47
CA ARG A 29 -2.54 -14.64 4.42
C ARG A 29 -1.92 -14.15 3.12
N LEU A 30 -0.91 -13.27 3.21
CA LEU A 30 -0.20 -12.79 2.03
C LEU A 30 0.55 -13.93 1.34
N ALA A 31 1.22 -14.81 2.10
CA ALA A 31 1.91 -15.98 1.55
C ALA A 31 0.94 -16.91 0.80
N GLN A 32 -0.22 -17.20 1.39
CA GLN A 32 -1.26 -18.04 0.73
C GLN A 32 -1.72 -17.47 -0.62
N LEU A 33 -1.82 -16.15 -0.74
CA LEU A 33 -2.22 -15.48 -1.98
C LEU A 33 -1.05 -15.29 -2.94
N GLN A 34 0.18 -15.16 -2.44
CA GLN A 34 1.38 -15.03 -3.24
C GLN A 34 1.64 -16.29 -4.09
N ASP A 35 1.31 -17.47 -3.56
CA ASP A 35 1.38 -18.73 -4.30
C ASP A 35 0.42 -18.74 -5.51
N GLN A 36 -0.68 -17.97 -5.43
CA GLN A 36 -1.70 -17.87 -6.49
C GLN A 36 -1.43 -16.72 -7.46
N ALA A 37 -0.65 -15.72 -7.04
CA ALA A 37 -0.31 -14.54 -7.82
C ALA A 37 0.24 -14.82 -9.25
N PRO A 38 1.17 -15.78 -9.47
CA PRO A 38 1.66 -16.06 -10.83
C PRO A 38 0.57 -16.64 -11.75
N HIS A 39 -0.47 -17.23 -11.19
CA HIS A 39 -1.55 -17.85 -11.95
C HIS A 39 -2.71 -16.89 -12.24
N TRP A 40 -2.82 -15.75 -11.55
CA TRP A 40 -3.91 -14.80 -11.77
C TRP A 40 -3.92 -14.26 -13.20
N GLN A 41 -2.75 -13.89 -13.75
CA GLN A 41 -2.69 -13.36 -15.11
C GLN A 41 -3.14 -14.42 -16.13
N ALA A 42 -2.59 -15.63 -16.01
CA ALA A 42 -2.98 -16.74 -16.89
C ALA A 42 -4.49 -17.04 -16.80
N ARG A 43 -5.08 -17.04 -15.59
CA ARG A 43 -6.52 -17.24 -15.41
C ARG A 43 -7.35 -16.10 -16.01
N LEU A 44 -6.90 -14.86 -15.89
CA LEU A 44 -7.57 -13.70 -16.51
C LEU A 44 -7.51 -13.78 -18.04
N ASP A 45 -6.38 -14.21 -18.60
CA ASP A 45 -6.22 -14.38 -20.04
C ASP A 45 -7.14 -15.49 -20.56
N THR A 46 -7.22 -16.63 -19.85
CA THR A 46 -8.19 -17.70 -20.17
C THR A 46 -9.63 -17.18 -20.12
N ILE A 47 -10.00 -16.47 -19.05
CA ILE A 47 -11.34 -15.89 -18.90
C ILE A 47 -11.65 -14.88 -20.00
N ALA A 48 -10.68 -14.08 -20.43
CA ALA A 48 -10.84 -13.14 -21.53
C ALA A 48 -11.07 -13.87 -22.87
N SER A 49 -10.34 -14.96 -23.11
CA SER A 49 -10.56 -15.83 -24.26
C SER A 49 -11.95 -16.47 -24.23
N ASP A 50 -12.35 -17.07 -23.11
CA ASP A 50 -13.66 -17.70 -22.94
C ASP A 50 -14.80 -16.68 -23.12
N HIS A 51 -14.63 -15.47 -22.59
CA HIS A 51 -15.57 -14.38 -22.78
C HIS A 51 -15.72 -14.01 -24.26
N ALA A 52 -14.62 -13.84 -24.98
CA ALA A 52 -14.63 -13.50 -26.40
C ALA A 52 -15.34 -14.59 -27.23
N GLN A 53 -15.05 -15.86 -26.95
CA GLN A 53 -15.69 -17.00 -27.62
C GLN A 53 -17.19 -17.07 -27.34
N CYS A 54 -17.61 -16.96 -26.07
CA CYS A 54 -19.03 -16.95 -25.71
C CYS A 54 -19.77 -15.75 -26.31
N GLN A 55 -19.13 -14.58 -26.32
CA GLN A 55 -19.73 -13.37 -26.88
C GLN A 55 -19.91 -13.49 -28.40
N GLN A 56 -18.93 -14.05 -29.11
CA GLN A 56 -19.06 -14.30 -30.53
C GLN A 56 -20.18 -15.31 -30.83
N ALA A 57 -20.25 -16.41 -30.08
CA ALA A 57 -21.32 -17.40 -30.22
C ALA A 57 -22.70 -16.78 -29.95
N ALA A 58 -22.83 -15.88 -28.98
CA ALA A 58 -24.08 -15.19 -28.69
C ALA A 58 -24.53 -14.29 -29.86
N VAL A 59 -23.61 -13.54 -30.47
CA VAL A 59 -23.89 -12.71 -31.65
C VAL A 59 -24.30 -13.55 -32.86
N GLU A 60 -23.61 -14.66 -33.10
CA GLU A 60 -23.95 -15.60 -34.18
C GLU A 60 -25.34 -16.21 -33.96
N GLN A 61 -25.66 -16.60 -32.72
CA GLN A 61 -26.95 -17.16 -32.36
C GLN A 61 -28.08 -16.13 -32.44
N GLU A 62 -27.81 -14.87 -32.08
CA GLU A 62 -28.77 -13.77 -32.23
C GLU A 62 -29.09 -13.52 -33.71
N ALA A 63 -28.07 -13.52 -34.58
CA ALA A 63 -28.25 -13.40 -36.02
C ALA A 63 -29.06 -14.57 -36.60
N ALA A 64 -28.78 -15.80 -36.15
CA ALA A 64 -29.53 -16.99 -36.55
C ALA A 64 -31.00 -16.92 -36.09
N LEU A 65 -31.25 -16.50 -34.85
CA LEU A 65 -32.59 -16.32 -34.30
C LEU A 65 -33.40 -15.29 -35.10
N ARG A 66 -32.79 -14.14 -35.43
CA ARG A 66 -33.43 -13.12 -36.28
C ARG A 66 -33.82 -13.68 -37.65
N ALA A 67 -32.97 -14.51 -38.25
CA ALA A 67 -33.26 -15.16 -39.54
C ALA A 67 -34.40 -16.20 -39.44
N VAL A 68 -34.49 -16.93 -38.32
CA VAL A 68 -35.57 -17.90 -38.06
C VAL A 68 -36.90 -17.19 -37.81
N LEU A 69 -36.89 -16.11 -37.01
CA LEU A 69 -38.07 -15.27 -36.78
C LEU A 69 -38.61 -14.67 -38.09
N ALA A 70 -37.73 -14.26 -39.00
CA ALA A 70 -38.13 -13.76 -40.32
C ALA A 70 -38.82 -14.84 -41.19
N LYS A 71 -38.53 -16.12 -40.96
CA LYS A 71 -39.16 -17.25 -41.66
C LYS A 71 -40.49 -17.69 -41.01
N GLY A 72 -40.82 -17.17 -39.82
CA GLY A 72 -42.08 -17.48 -39.12
C GLY A 72 -42.11 -18.86 -38.44
N ASP A 73 -40.96 -19.53 -38.28
CA ASP A 73 -40.88 -20.82 -37.57
C ASP A 73 -40.73 -20.59 -36.06
N MET A 74 -41.86 -20.68 -35.35
CA MET A 74 -41.94 -20.41 -33.92
C MET A 74 -41.22 -21.47 -33.05
N GLU A 75 -41.18 -22.73 -33.47
CA GLU A 75 -40.49 -23.79 -32.72
C GLU A 75 -38.97 -23.62 -32.79
N ALA A 76 -38.46 -23.34 -34.00
CA ALA A 76 -37.04 -23.06 -34.17
C ALA A 76 -36.64 -21.75 -33.46
N ALA A 77 -37.52 -20.74 -33.43
CA ALA A 77 -37.29 -19.50 -32.69
C ALA A 77 -37.22 -19.74 -31.17
N GLN A 78 -38.10 -20.57 -30.61
CA GLN A 78 -38.06 -20.91 -29.18
C GLN A 78 -36.75 -21.63 -28.80
N ARG A 79 -36.34 -22.65 -29.57
CA ARG A 79 -35.06 -23.33 -29.34
C ARG A 79 -33.88 -22.37 -29.45
N GLY A 80 -33.92 -21.46 -30.43
CA GLY A 80 -32.88 -20.46 -30.60
C GLY A 80 -32.78 -19.49 -29.41
N ALA A 81 -33.92 -19.10 -28.82
CA ALA A 81 -33.99 -18.22 -27.65
C ALA A 81 -33.46 -18.91 -26.39
N GLU A 82 -33.76 -20.20 -26.19
CA GLU A 82 -33.21 -20.99 -25.08
C GLU A 82 -31.68 -21.10 -25.17
N LEU A 83 -31.15 -21.34 -26.37
CA LEU A 83 -29.69 -21.36 -26.60
C LEU A 83 -29.04 -20.00 -26.31
N LEU A 84 -29.67 -18.90 -26.73
CA LEU A 84 -29.17 -17.55 -26.45
C LEU A 84 -29.20 -17.24 -24.94
N ALA A 85 -30.28 -17.59 -24.24
CA ALA A 85 -30.37 -17.45 -22.78
C ALA A 85 -29.29 -18.26 -22.05
N ASN A 86 -28.95 -19.46 -22.54
CA ASN A 86 -27.86 -20.25 -21.99
C ASN A 86 -26.50 -19.58 -22.18
N LEU A 87 -26.24 -18.97 -23.34
CA LEU A 87 -25.02 -18.22 -23.60
C LEU A 87 -24.91 -16.96 -22.73
N GLU A 88 -26.02 -16.24 -22.52
CA GLU A 88 -26.07 -15.09 -21.60
C GLU A 88 -25.76 -15.50 -20.15
N ASN A 89 -26.32 -16.62 -19.70
CA ASN A 89 -26.01 -17.19 -18.38
C ASN A 89 -24.53 -17.57 -18.24
N GLN A 90 -23.92 -18.10 -19.30
CA GLN A 90 -22.48 -18.39 -19.33
C GLN A 90 -21.65 -17.11 -19.26
N LEU A 91 -22.01 -16.05 -19.99
CA LEU A 91 -21.33 -14.76 -19.93
C LEU A 91 -21.37 -14.14 -18.52
N LEU A 92 -22.50 -14.23 -17.83
CA LEU A 92 -22.63 -13.78 -16.44
C LEU A 92 -21.70 -14.56 -15.50
N LEU A 93 -21.59 -15.87 -15.71
CA LEU A 93 -20.71 -16.73 -14.92
C LEU A 93 -19.21 -16.47 -15.20
N ILE A 94 -18.85 -16.16 -16.44
CA ILE A 94 -17.49 -15.73 -16.80
C ILE A 94 -17.17 -14.38 -16.14
N ALA A 95 -18.12 -13.44 -16.13
CA ALA A 95 -17.97 -12.14 -15.49
C ALA A 95 -17.77 -12.27 -13.97
N SER A 96 -18.53 -13.13 -13.29
CA SER A 96 -18.37 -13.34 -11.83
C SER A 96 -17.02 -13.99 -11.49
N ARG A 97 -16.55 -14.94 -12.32
CA ARG A 97 -15.21 -15.53 -12.17
C ARG A 97 -14.10 -14.49 -12.33
N ARG A 98 -14.23 -13.60 -13.31
CA ARG A 98 -13.29 -12.47 -13.49
C ARG A 98 -13.24 -11.60 -12.25
N GLN A 99 -14.41 -11.22 -11.74
CA GLN A 99 -14.53 -10.36 -10.57
C GLN A 99 -13.88 -10.99 -9.33
N ALA A 100 -14.06 -12.29 -9.10
CA ALA A 100 -13.43 -12.99 -7.99
C ALA A 100 -11.89 -12.88 -8.02
N ILE A 101 -11.27 -13.00 -9.19
CA ILE A 101 -9.81 -12.85 -9.33
C ILE A 101 -9.38 -11.40 -9.09
N GLU A 102 -10.14 -10.43 -9.60
CA GLU A 102 -9.86 -9.01 -9.35
C GLU A 102 -9.99 -8.66 -7.84
N GLU A 103 -10.92 -9.29 -7.13
CA GLU A 103 -11.08 -9.17 -5.68
C GLU A 103 -9.90 -9.78 -4.91
N GLU A 104 -9.42 -10.98 -5.31
CA GLU A 104 -8.20 -11.59 -4.76
C GLU A 104 -6.98 -10.66 -4.93
N GLN A 105 -6.80 -10.07 -6.12
CA GLN A 105 -5.73 -9.10 -6.39
C GLN A 105 -5.83 -7.84 -5.53
N ARG A 106 -7.05 -7.32 -5.33
CA ARG A 106 -7.28 -6.15 -4.46
C ARG A 106 -6.93 -6.49 -3.01
N LEU A 107 -7.36 -7.66 -2.53
CA LEU A 107 -7.08 -8.11 -1.19
C LEU A 107 -5.58 -8.31 -0.96
N TYR A 108 -4.86 -8.88 -1.92
CA TYR A 108 -3.40 -9.00 -1.88
C TYR A 108 -2.71 -7.64 -1.69
N ARG A 109 -3.05 -6.64 -2.53
CA ARG A 109 -2.51 -5.28 -2.41
C ARG A 109 -2.88 -4.60 -1.09
N GLN A 110 -4.05 -4.89 -0.54
CA GLN A 110 -4.45 -4.37 0.77
C GLN A 110 -3.61 -4.98 1.89
N LEU A 111 -3.39 -6.29 1.87
CA LEU A 111 -2.54 -6.99 2.84
C LEU A 111 -1.08 -6.50 2.77
N GLU A 112 -0.54 -6.25 1.58
CA GLU A 112 0.79 -5.66 1.42
C GLU A 112 0.90 -4.30 2.13
N ARG A 113 -0.08 -3.42 1.93
CA ARG A 113 -0.14 -2.11 2.59
C ARG A 113 -0.27 -2.25 4.11
N GLN A 114 -1.18 -3.11 4.56
CA GLN A 114 -1.37 -3.39 5.99
C GLN A 114 -0.09 -3.92 6.64
N LEU A 115 0.66 -4.78 5.96
CA LEU A 115 1.93 -5.30 6.46
C LEU A 115 2.98 -4.19 6.63
N VAL A 116 3.06 -3.24 5.70
CA VAL A 116 3.94 -2.06 5.82
C VAL A 116 3.52 -1.20 7.02
N ASP A 117 2.23 -0.94 7.18
CA ASP A 117 1.71 -0.14 8.28
C ASP A 117 1.94 -0.80 9.64
N LEU A 118 1.68 -2.11 9.77
CA LEU A 118 1.95 -2.87 10.99
C LEU A 118 3.44 -2.86 11.34
N ARG A 119 4.33 -3.04 10.36
CA ARG A 119 5.79 -2.91 10.57
C ARG A 119 6.17 -1.52 11.09
N ARG A 120 5.59 -0.48 10.52
CA ARG A 120 5.83 0.91 10.96
C ARG A 120 5.33 1.14 12.39
N GLN A 121 4.12 0.67 12.73
CA GLN A 121 3.56 0.78 14.07
C GLN A 121 4.45 0.06 15.09
N LEU A 122 4.89 -1.16 14.78
CA LEU A 122 5.78 -1.94 15.63
C LEU A 122 7.14 -1.23 15.85
N SER A 123 7.71 -0.64 14.79
CA SER A 123 8.91 0.19 14.89
C SER A 123 8.72 1.40 15.81
N LEU A 124 7.58 2.09 15.71
CA LEU A 124 7.25 3.22 16.60
C LEU A 124 7.09 2.78 18.05
N VAL A 125 6.45 1.63 18.30
CA VAL A 125 6.32 1.06 19.64
C VAL A 125 7.70 0.68 20.21
N SER A 126 8.60 0.12 19.39
CA SER A 126 9.98 -0.18 19.80
C SER A 126 10.72 1.10 20.20
N ALA A 127 10.68 2.12 19.34
CA ALA A 127 11.32 3.41 19.61
C ALA A 127 10.77 4.08 20.88
N ALA A 128 9.44 4.02 21.10
CA ALA A 128 8.81 4.54 22.30
C ALA A 128 9.29 3.81 23.57
N ARG A 129 9.44 2.47 23.52
CA ARG A 129 9.99 1.67 24.64
C ARG A 129 11.44 2.02 24.95
N GLU A 130 12.27 2.18 23.93
CA GLU A 130 13.67 2.57 24.09
C GLU A 130 13.79 3.97 24.69
N LEU A 131 13.00 4.94 24.20
CA LEU A 131 12.94 6.28 24.76
C LEU A 131 12.50 6.27 26.23
N ALA A 132 11.47 5.49 26.58
CA ALA A 132 11.03 5.35 27.97
C ALA A 132 12.14 4.74 28.86
N ARG A 133 12.85 3.72 28.38
CA ARG A 133 14.00 3.14 29.09
C ARG A 133 15.12 4.16 29.30
N MET A 134 15.46 4.92 28.26
CA MET A 134 16.47 5.98 28.35
C MET A 134 16.05 7.09 29.31
N GLN A 135 14.76 7.47 29.34
CA GLN A 135 14.25 8.44 30.32
C GLN A 135 14.40 7.90 31.74
N HIS A 136 14.01 6.65 31.99
CA HIS A 136 14.15 6.02 33.32
C HIS A 136 15.61 5.89 33.78
N THR A 137 16.58 5.74 32.88
CA THR A 137 18.01 5.70 33.24
C THR A 137 18.62 7.10 33.39
N LEU A 138 18.22 8.07 32.55
CA LEU A 138 18.76 9.43 32.56
C LEU A 138 18.14 10.32 33.64
N ASP A 139 16.85 10.17 33.95
CA ASP A 139 16.16 10.92 35.00
C ASP A 139 16.86 10.88 36.37
N PRO A 140 17.24 9.71 36.92
CA PRO A 140 17.94 9.66 38.20
C PRO A 140 19.34 10.27 38.15
N LEU A 141 20.04 10.19 37.01
CA LEU A 141 21.35 10.81 36.83
C LEU A 141 21.26 12.34 36.76
N LEU A 142 20.25 12.87 36.06
CA LEU A 142 20.03 14.30 35.92
C LEU A 142 19.46 14.92 37.21
N LYS A 143 18.59 14.21 37.93
CA LYS A 143 18.10 14.63 39.26
C LYS A 143 19.25 14.80 40.26
N ARG A 144 20.28 13.95 40.21
CA ARG A 144 21.52 14.12 41.01
C ARG A 144 22.33 15.36 40.62
N GLN A 145 22.18 15.83 39.37
CA GLN A 145 22.80 17.05 38.86
C GLN A 145 21.87 18.28 38.94
N GLY A 146 20.71 18.18 39.60
CA GLY A 146 19.75 19.29 39.74
C GLY A 146 19.01 19.69 38.46
N THR A 147 19.05 18.87 37.41
CA THR A 147 18.37 19.15 36.13
C THR A 147 17.35 18.05 35.80
N SER A 148 16.29 18.37 35.05
CA SER A 148 15.33 17.35 34.56
C SER A 148 15.68 16.92 33.14
N THR A 149 15.32 15.69 32.75
CA THR A 149 15.42 15.21 31.35
C THR A 149 14.76 16.19 30.37
N LYS A 150 13.61 16.76 30.74
CA LYS A 150 12.91 17.77 29.93
C LYS A 150 13.73 19.06 29.76
N ALA A 151 14.43 19.52 30.79
CA ALA A 151 15.30 20.69 30.72
C ALA A 151 16.56 20.42 29.88
N ALA A 152 17.18 19.25 30.06
CA ALA A 152 18.35 18.82 29.28
C ALA A 152 18.02 18.67 27.78
N LEU A 153 16.90 18.02 27.44
CA LEU A 153 16.44 17.87 26.05
C LEU A 153 16.10 19.22 25.40
N LYS A 154 15.55 20.17 26.17
CA LYS A 154 15.28 21.54 25.69
C LYS A 154 16.58 22.28 25.40
N ALA A 155 17.60 22.12 26.24
CA ALA A 155 18.91 22.73 26.04
C ALA A 155 19.64 22.13 24.83
N ILE A 156 19.54 20.81 24.60
CA ILE A 156 20.09 20.15 23.41
C ILE A 156 19.40 20.65 22.15
N ARG A 157 18.06 20.68 22.11
CA ARG A 157 17.31 21.24 20.97
C ARG A 157 17.66 22.70 20.67
N GLN A 158 17.90 23.51 21.70
CA GLN A 158 18.31 24.90 21.53
C GLN A 158 19.75 25.03 21.00
N ARG A 159 20.63 24.08 21.31
CA ARG A 159 21.98 24.00 20.72
C ARG A 159 21.91 23.53 19.27
N GLU A 160 21.13 22.49 18.98
CA GLU A 160 20.95 21.97 17.61
C GLU A 160 20.29 23.00 16.68
N ALA A 161 19.27 23.71 17.16
CA ALA A 161 18.65 24.79 16.40
C ALA A 161 19.58 26.00 16.18
N ARG A 162 20.58 26.20 17.06
CA ARG A 162 21.63 27.20 16.86
C ARG A 162 22.68 26.73 15.86
N THR A 163 23.06 25.45 15.89
CA THR A 163 23.98 24.88 14.89
C THR A 163 23.35 24.81 13.50
N ASP A 164 22.04 24.60 13.38
CA ASP A 164 21.32 24.67 12.09
C ASP A 164 21.18 26.12 11.59
N ALA A 165 21.09 27.10 12.49
CA ALA A 165 21.12 28.52 12.13
C ALA A 165 22.53 29.00 11.74
N GLU A 166 23.59 28.41 12.32
CA GLU A 166 24.99 28.62 11.94
C GLU A 166 25.40 27.82 10.69
N ALA A 167 24.67 26.76 10.32
CA ALA A 167 24.83 26.04 9.04
C ALA A 167 24.26 26.82 7.83
N LYS A 168 23.68 27.99 8.05
CA LYS A 168 23.33 28.98 7.02
C LYS A 168 24.52 29.88 6.62
N VAL A 169 25.75 29.39 6.77
CA VAL A 169 26.91 29.95 6.08
C VAL A 169 26.83 29.50 4.61
N PRO A 170 26.85 30.42 3.63
CA PRO A 170 26.78 30.05 2.23
C PRO A 170 27.95 29.11 1.88
N ALA A 171 27.66 28.07 1.11
CA ALA A 171 28.64 27.08 0.66
C ALA A 171 29.91 27.77 0.10
N PRO A 172 31.11 27.20 0.33
CA PRO A 172 32.34 27.75 -0.22
C PRO A 172 32.30 27.71 -1.76
N SER A 173 32.44 28.90 -2.36
CA SER A 173 32.76 29.20 -3.78
C SER A 173 32.14 28.28 -4.85
N SER A 174 31.14 28.79 -5.57
CA SER A 174 30.71 28.16 -6.82
C SER A 174 31.84 28.17 -7.86
N ALA A 175 31.83 27.22 -8.80
CA ALA A 175 32.79 27.16 -9.91
C ALA A 175 32.85 28.47 -10.72
N ALA A 176 31.75 29.23 -10.77
CA ALA A 176 31.69 30.54 -11.41
C ALA A 176 32.56 31.59 -10.69
N THR A 177 32.62 31.54 -9.37
CA THR A 177 33.42 32.46 -8.53
C THR A 177 34.91 32.18 -8.67
N VAL A 178 35.30 30.91 -8.81
CA VAL A 178 36.71 30.51 -9.08
C VAL A 178 37.14 30.93 -10.50
N LEU A 179 36.26 30.81 -11.49
CA LEU A 179 36.53 31.21 -12.87
C LEU A 179 36.62 32.74 -13.06
N ALA A 180 35.81 33.52 -12.34
CA ALA A 180 35.89 34.99 -12.37
C ALA A 180 37.22 35.49 -11.79
N ARG A 181 37.68 34.88 -10.70
CA ARG A 181 38.96 35.19 -10.05
C ARG A 181 40.16 34.87 -10.92
N LEU A 182 40.15 33.74 -11.62
CA LEU A 182 41.20 33.37 -12.59
C LEU A 182 41.22 34.28 -13.83
N LYS A 183 40.11 34.96 -14.13
CA LYS A 183 40.00 35.92 -15.23
C LYS A 183 40.27 37.37 -14.81
N GLY A 184 40.61 37.63 -13.54
CA GLY A 184 41.04 38.95 -13.07
C GLY A 184 39.92 40.00 -12.95
N LEU A 185 38.66 39.58 -12.82
CA LEU A 185 37.54 40.50 -12.59
C LEU A 185 37.34 40.72 -11.08
N PRO A 186 37.21 41.97 -10.59
CA PRO A 186 36.92 42.25 -9.19
C PRO A 186 35.47 41.91 -8.84
N ASP A 187 35.27 41.33 -7.65
CA ASP A 187 33.95 41.01 -7.09
C ASP A 187 33.23 42.31 -6.67
N GLU A 188 32.01 42.54 -7.18
CA GLU A 188 31.03 43.49 -6.60
C GLU A 188 30.17 42.80 -5.54
#